data_AF-A0A128EXQ7-F1
#
_entry.id   AF-A0A128EXQ7-F1
#
_cell.length_a   1.000
_cell.length_b   1.000
_cell.length_c   1.000
_cell.angle_alpha   90.00
_cell.angle_beta   90.00
_cell.angle_gamma   90.00
#
_symmetry.space_group_name_H-M   'P 1'
#
loop_
_entity.id
_entity.type
_entity.pdbx_description
1 polymer ?
#
loop_
_entity_poly.entity_id
_entity_poly.type
_entity_poly.pdbx_seq_one_letter_code
_entity_poly.pdbx_strand_id
1 'polypeptide(L)'
;MGSQRFLTIRHLLSGRNLICTVAELMAKLDMFNDKLAISATPIDVSNFVIRQIWHKKNASSTKNLWIRQTIDKTVCNQVRDLLAR
;
A
#
# COMPACT_ATOMS: atom_id res chain seq x y z
N MET A 1 3.54 20.67 -1.47
CA MET A 1 3.32 20.25 -2.88
C MET A 1 3.87 18.85 -3.05
N GLY A 2 3.01 17.83 -2.91
CA GLY A 2 3.38 16.42 -3.03
C GLY A 2 2.60 15.76 -4.16
N SER A 3 3.23 14.83 -4.89
CA SER A 3 2.53 14.04 -5.91
C SER A 3 1.52 13.12 -5.23
N GLN A 4 0.26 13.15 -5.67
CA GLN A 4 -0.77 12.19 -5.24
C GLN A 4 -0.60 10.80 -5.87
N ARG A 5 0.41 10.60 -6.73
CA ARG A 5 0.61 9.38 -7.51
C ARG A 5 1.87 8.65 -7.04
N PHE A 6 1.68 7.66 -6.19
CA PHE A 6 2.77 6.87 -5.59
C PHE A 6 3.69 6.20 -6.63
N LEU A 7 3.17 5.82 -7.81
CA LEU A 7 3.95 5.22 -8.90
C LEU A 7 5.01 6.17 -9.50
N THR A 8 4.88 7.48 -9.28
CA THR A 8 5.82 8.49 -9.80
C THR A 8 6.92 8.85 -8.80
N ILE A 9 6.79 8.42 -7.54
CA ILE A 9 7.72 8.80 -6.46
C ILE A 9 9.14 8.34 -6.75
N ARG A 10 9.32 7.13 -7.32
CA ARG A 10 10.64 6.64 -7.73
C ARG A 10 11.37 7.63 -8.65
N HIS A 11 10.68 8.14 -9.68
CA HIS A 11 11.26 9.11 -10.61
C HIS A 11 11.50 10.48 -9.95
N LEU A 12 10.71 10.83 -8.93
CA LEU A 12 10.91 12.04 -8.14
C LEU A 12 12.15 11.96 -7.26
N LEU A 13 12.38 10.83 -6.61
CA LEU A 13 13.52 10.62 -5.71
C LEU A 13 14.82 10.35 -6.46
N SER A 14 14.76 9.66 -7.61
CA SER A 14 15.95 9.31 -8.37
C SER A 14 16.69 10.56 -8.87
N GLY A 15 18.00 10.61 -8.61
CA GLY A 15 18.88 11.71 -9.03
C GLY A 15 18.69 13.01 -8.25
N ARG A 16 17.94 13.01 -7.15
CA ARG A 16 17.66 14.21 -6.34
C ARG A 16 17.84 13.93 -4.86
N ASN A 17 18.25 14.95 -4.10
CA ASN A 17 18.39 14.86 -2.64
C ASN A 17 17.03 15.12 -1.96
N LEU A 18 16.12 14.16 -2.09
CA LEU A 18 14.77 14.22 -1.53
C LEU A 18 14.52 13.02 -0.62
N ILE A 19 13.70 13.24 0.40
CA ILE A 19 13.17 12.20 1.28
C ILE A 19 11.65 12.15 1.14
N CYS A 20 11.07 10.97 1.31
CA CYS A 20 9.64 10.77 1.23
C CYS A 20 9.18 9.76 2.29
N THR A 21 8.04 10.03 2.91
CA THR A 21 7.36 9.10 3.81
C THR A 21 6.28 8.38 3.01
N VAL A 22 6.30 7.05 3.03
CA VAL A 22 5.34 6.18 2.34
C VAL A 22 4.89 5.07 3.27
N ALA A 23 3.78 4.41 2.94
CA ALA A 23 3.36 3.21 3.63
C ALA A 23 4.40 2.09 3.45
N GLU A 24 4.61 1.28 4.49
CA GLU A 24 5.62 0.20 4.49
C GLU A 24 5.45 -0.75 3.30
N LEU A 25 4.22 -1.22 3.06
CA LEU A 25 3.90 -2.11 1.93
C LEU A 25 4.28 -1.50 0.58
N MET A 26 4.23 -0.16 0.45
CA MET A 26 4.62 0.53 -0.78
C MET A 26 6.13 0.53 -0.95
N ALA A 27 6.88 0.75 0.13
CA ALA A 27 8.34 0.75 0.12
C ALA A 27 8.91 -0.63 -0.23
N LYS A 28 8.24 -1.71 0.20
CA LYS A 28 8.62 -3.11 -0.08
C LYS A 28 8.27 -3.61 -1.49
N LEU A 29 7.60 -2.82 -2.33
CA LEU A 29 7.34 -3.21 -3.72
C LEU A 29 8.65 -3.20 -4.52
N ASP A 30 8.86 -4.21 -5.37
CA ASP A 30 10.05 -4.36 -6.22
C ASP A 30 10.37 -3.10 -7.05
N MET A 31 9.35 -2.31 -7.37
CA MET A 31 9.47 -1.02 -8.06
C MET A 31 10.37 0.00 -7.32
N PHE A 32 10.59 -0.10 -6.01
CA PHE A 32 11.44 0.82 -5.24
C PHE A 32 12.86 0.29 -4.97
N ASN A 33 13.19 -0.92 -5.43
CA ASN A 33 14.32 -1.68 -4.90
C ASN A 33 15.71 -1.34 -5.50
N ASP A 34 15.81 -0.61 -6.61
CA ASP A 34 17.07 -0.56 -7.36
C ASP A 34 18.16 0.33 -6.74
N LYS A 35 17.80 1.45 -6.10
CA LYS A 35 18.78 2.45 -5.57
C LYS A 35 18.30 3.27 -4.36
N LEU A 36 17.10 3.00 -3.84
CA LEU A 36 16.54 3.77 -2.72
C LEU A 36 16.75 3.00 -1.42
N ALA A 37 17.18 3.71 -0.38
CA ALA A 37 17.27 3.15 0.96
C ALA A 37 15.97 3.42 1.73
N ILE A 38 15.53 2.42 2.50
CA ILE A 38 14.39 2.54 3.40
C ILE A 38 14.96 2.67 4.83
N SER A 39 14.40 3.60 5.59
CA SER A 39 14.75 3.80 7.01
C SER A 39 13.48 3.97 7.82
N ALA A 40 13.56 3.67 9.13
CA ALA A 40 12.49 3.96 10.06
C ALA A 40 12.19 5.47 10.07
N THR A 41 10.92 5.83 10.22
CA THR A 41 10.52 7.23 10.32
C THR A 41 11.07 7.82 11.62
N PRO A 42 11.68 9.04 11.57
CA PRO A 42 12.26 9.68 12.75
C PRO A 42 11.18 10.25 13.71
N ILE A 43 9.93 10.22 13.28
CA ILE A 43 8.76 10.66 14.01
C ILE A 43 7.75 9.51 14.06
N ASP A 44 6.94 9.50 15.12
CA ASP A 44 5.82 8.57 15.21
C ASP A 44 4.73 8.98 14.21
N VAL A 45 4.42 8.09 13.28
CA VAL A 45 3.40 8.31 12.25
C VAL A 45 2.26 7.33 12.51
N SER A 46 1.06 7.88 12.70
CA SER A 46 -0.12 7.06 12.94
C SER A 46 -0.36 6.05 11.83
N ASN A 47 -0.64 4.82 12.22
CA ASN A 47 -0.97 3.77 11.27
C ASN A 47 -2.37 4.00 10.68
N PHE A 48 -2.63 3.48 9.48
CA PHE A 48 -3.93 3.59 8.82
C PHE A 48 -4.53 2.22 8.52
N VAL A 49 -5.85 2.10 8.65
CA VAL A 49 -6.58 0.86 8.40
C VAL A 49 -7.18 0.89 7.00
N ILE A 50 -6.72 0.00 6.13
CA ILE A 50 -7.35 -0.22 4.82
C ILE A 50 -8.66 -0.97 5.03
N ARG A 51 -9.77 -0.44 4.49
CA ARG A 51 -11.10 -1.03 4.63
C ARG A 51 -11.72 -1.30 3.26
N GLN A 52 -12.35 -2.45 3.13
CA GLN A 52 -13.26 -2.71 2.02
C GLN A 52 -14.62 -2.08 2.33
N ILE A 53 -15.18 -1.32 1.39
CA ILE A 53 -16.46 -0.62 1.55
C ILE A 53 -17.42 -1.08 0.45
N TRP A 54 -18.69 -1.26 0.80
CA TRP A 54 -19.76 -1.59 -0.13
C TRP A 54 -21.07 -0.92 0.31
N HIS A 55 -21.98 -0.74 -0.64
CA HIS A 55 -23.29 -0.19 -0.34
C HIS A 55 -24.16 -1.22 0.39
N LYS A 56 -24.90 -0.80 1.42
CA LYS A 56 -25.74 -1.68 2.26
C LYS A 56 -26.72 -2.53 1.44
N LYS A 57 -27.31 -1.97 0.37
CA LYS A 57 -28.22 -2.70 -0.54
C LYS A 57 -27.60 -3.95 -1.16
N ASN A 58 -26.28 -3.99 -1.31
CA ASN A 58 -25.56 -5.10 -1.93
C ASN A 58 -24.98 -6.07 -0.91
N ALA A 59 -25.18 -5.84 0.40
CA ALA A 59 -24.56 -6.63 1.45
C ALA A 59 -24.95 -8.12 1.41
N SER A 60 -26.19 -8.43 1.00
CA SER A 60 -26.72 -9.79 0.87
C SER A 60 -26.61 -10.37 -0.54
N SER A 61 -26.06 -9.61 -1.50
CA SER A 61 -25.90 -10.12 -2.87
C SER A 61 -24.80 -11.17 -2.92
N THR A 62 -25.12 -12.38 -3.38
CA THR A 62 -24.17 -13.51 -3.48
C THR A 62 -22.91 -13.14 -4.28
N LYS A 63 -23.06 -12.40 -5.38
CA LYS A 63 -21.92 -11.94 -6.19
C LYS A 63 -21.04 -10.96 -5.43
N ASN A 64 -21.66 -10.02 -4.70
CA ASN A 64 -20.92 -9.05 -3.90
C ASN A 64 -20.19 -9.73 -2.73
N LEU A 65 -20.83 -10.70 -2.07
CA LEU A 65 -20.24 -11.45 -0.99
C LEU A 65 -19.04 -12.28 -1.48
N TRP A 66 -19.20 -12.96 -2.62
CA TRP A 66 -18.11 -13.73 -3.24
C TRP A 66 -16.91 -12.83 -3.56
N ILE A 67 -17.10 -11.71 -4.26
CA ILE A 67 -15.97 -10.84 -4.62
C ILE A 67 -15.30 -10.24 -3.38
N ARG A 68 -16.07 -9.93 -2.33
CA ARG A 68 -15.54 -9.42 -1.08
C ARG A 68 -14.64 -10.43 -0.39
N GLN A 69 -15.11 -11.67 -0.26
CA GLN A 69 -14.33 -12.76 0.33
C GLN A 69 -13.09 -13.09 -0.50
N THR A 70 -13.19 -13.07 -1.83
CA THR A 70 -12.04 -13.30 -2.71
C THR A 70 -10.99 -12.21 -2.57
N ILE A 71 -11.39 -10.93 -2.59
CA ILE A 71 -10.47 -9.80 -2.39
C ILE A 71 -9.81 -9.88 -1.01
N ASP A 72 -10.60 -10.12 0.05
CA ASP A 72 -10.09 -10.24 1.42
C ASP A 72 -9.01 -11.33 1.52
N LYS A 73 -9.32 -12.54 1.05
CA LYS A 73 -8.36 -13.66 1.04
C LYS A 73 -7.09 -13.33 0.26
N THR A 74 -7.22 -12.83 -0.97
CA THR A 74 -6.08 -12.54 -1.83
C THR A 74 -5.20 -11.42 -1.26
N VAL A 75 -5.81 -10.32 -0.80
CA VAL A 75 -5.08 -9.18 -0.23
C VAL A 75 -4.41 -9.58 1.08
N CYS A 76 -5.10 -10.28 1.98
CA CYS A 76 -4.50 -10.73 3.24
C CYS A 76 -3.33 -11.69 3.01
N ASN A 77 -3.43 -12.60 2.03
CA ASN A 77 -2.32 -13.48 1.68
C ASN A 77 -1.12 -12.67 1.14
N GLN A 78 -1.36 -11.77 0.18
CA GLN A 78 -0.31 -10.93 -0.39
C GLN A 78 0.38 -10.04 0.66
N VAL A 79 -0.39 -9.46 1.59
CA VAL A 79 0.15 -8.63 2.67
C VAL A 79 1.03 -9.46 3.60
N ARG A 80 0.62 -10.69 3.94
CA ARG A 80 1.48 -11.59 4.74
C ARG A 80 2.78 -11.91 4.02
N ASP A 81 2.73 -12.20 2.72
CA ASP A 81 3.92 -12.50 1.92
C ASP A 81 4.89 -11.31 1.84
N LEU A 82 4.36 -10.08 1.72
CA LEU A 82 5.16 -8.86 1.71
C LEU A 82 5.76 -8.51 3.08
N LEU A 83 5.08 -8.86 4.18
CA LEU A 83 5.60 -8.65 5.53
C LEU A 83 6.66 -9.69 5.93
N ALA A 84 6.60 -10.89 5.38
CA ALA A 84 7.57 -11.96 5.61
C ALA A 84 8.91 -11.74 4.87
N ARG A 85 8.94 -10.84 3.88
CA ARG A 85 10.15 -10.37 3.19
C ARG A 85 10.78 -9.18 3.90
#